data_AF-A0AA42XYH3-F1
#
_entry.id   AF-A0AA42XYH3-F1
#
_cell.length_a   1.000
_cell.length_b   1.000
_cell.length_c   1.000
_cell.angle_alpha   90.00
_cell.angle_beta   90.00
_cell.angle_gamma   90.00
#
_symmetry.space_group_name_H-M   'P 1'
#
loop_
_entity.id
_entity.type
_entity.pdbx_description
1 polymer ?
#
loop_
_entity_poly.entity_id
_entity_poly.type
_entity_poly.pdbx_seq_one_letter_code
_entity_poly.pdbx_strand_id
1 'polypeptide(L)'
;MNENDSDVGQDKEQLEVPVAWEALEDAFENNAPEVHSYLHFDTGEVIRIVDGVADPAMHARILNDSRYLRIDPVSSREQYRWMERFIATVEDEDLRRRLNVAIDGKGAFRRFKDALMSHPVDRERWFAFRSERLRSCMDSWLTAHGIQSVERPKWHVPTVQEVHTEVAETPELRPPGRTSRVTTPDASRRRVHDLVDAVAPKDLEMARAFLELLATRRSEPAARPSDPPEAVPEAADTESN
;
A
#
# COMPACT_ATOMS: atom_id res chain seq x y z
N MET A 1 -13.85 -28.28 -51.71
CA MET A 1 -12.92 -28.29 -50.57
C MET A 1 -12.92 -26.88 -50.00
N ASN A 2 -13.63 -26.69 -48.90
CA ASN A 2 -13.56 -25.48 -48.09
C ASN A 2 -12.52 -25.76 -47.01
N GLU A 3 -11.57 -24.84 -46.82
CA GLU A 3 -10.83 -24.68 -45.56
C GLU A 3 -10.11 -23.32 -45.65
N ASN A 4 -10.89 -22.25 -45.47
CA ASN A 4 -10.38 -20.99 -44.94
C ASN A 4 -10.30 -21.19 -43.42
N ASP A 5 -9.12 -21.55 -42.92
CA ASP A 5 -8.83 -21.43 -41.49
C ASP A 5 -8.26 -20.04 -41.25
N SER A 6 -9.17 -19.10 -41.00
CA SER A 6 -8.84 -17.76 -40.52
C SER A 6 -8.51 -17.87 -39.04
N ASP A 7 -7.23 -18.04 -38.72
CA ASP A 7 -6.71 -17.80 -37.37
C ASP A 7 -6.79 -16.29 -37.09
N VAL A 8 -7.97 -15.85 -36.66
CA VAL A 8 -8.18 -14.53 -36.08
C VAL A 8 -7.56 -14.57 -34.69
N GLY A 9 -6.26 -14.31 -34.62
CA GLY A 9 -5.60 -13.89 -33.39
C GLY A 9 -6.38 -12.70 -32.85
N GLN A 10 -7.13 -12.93 -31.77
CA GLN A 10 -7.79 -11.84 -31.08
C GLN A 10 -6.69 -10.98 -30.48
N ASP A 11 -6.42 -9.83 -31.12
CA ASP A 11 -5.80 -8.67 -30.50
C ASP A 11 -6.66 -8.29 -29.30
N LYS A 12 -6.44 -8.95 -28.17
CA LYS A 12 -6.94 -8.46 -26.88
C LYS A 12 -6.27 -7.12 -26.68
N GLU A 13 -7.05 -6.04 -26.72
CA GLU A 13 -6.60 -4.72 -26.32
C GLU A 13 -5.94 -4.85 -24.95
N GLN A 14 -4.61 -4.72 -24.92
CA GLN A 14 -3.86 -4.86 -23.69
C GLN A 14 -3.95 -3.55 -22.93
N LEU A 15 -4.34 -3.62 -21.67
CA LEU A 15 -4.44 -2.47 -20.81
C LEU A 15 -3.03 -2.09 -20.35
N GLU A 16 -2.59 -0.89 -20.70
CA GLU A 16 -1.35 -0.32 -20.18
C GLU A 16 -1.56 0.16 -18.74
N VAL A 17 -0.85 -0.46 -17.80
CA VAL A 17 -1.02 -0.20 -16.37
C VAL A 17 0.33 0.13 -15.73
N PRO A 18 0.47 1.27 -15.01
CA PRO A 18 1.70 1.65 -14.33
C PRO A 18 1.86 0.88 -13.01
N VAL A 19 2.12 -0.44 -13.15
CA VAL A 19 2.18 -1.40 -12.05
C VAL A 19 3.34 -1.09 -11.11
N ALA A 20 3.04 -1.01 -9.82
CA ALA A 20 4.06 -1.01 -8.77
C ALA A 20 4.61 -2.43 -8.56
N TRP A 21 5.69 -2.76 -9.26
CA TRP A 21 6.30 -4.11 -9.25
C TRP A 21 6.61 -4.65 -7.86
N GLU A 22 7.15 -3.82 -6.97
CA GLU A 22 7.45 -4.23 -5.59
C GLU A 22 6.18 -4.64 -4.82
N ALA A 23 5.11 -3.85 -4.97
CA ALA A 23 3.84 -4.13 -4.31
C ALA A 23 3.14 -5.37 -4.92
N LEU A 24 3.33 -5.61 -6.22
CA LEU A 24 2.87 -6.81 -6.88
C LEU A 24 3.66 -8.04 -6.40
N GLU A 25 4.99 -7.95 -6.30
CA GLU A 25 5.84 -9.03 -5.78
C GLU A 25 5.41 -9.42 -4.36
N ASP A 26 5.26 -8.43 -3.47
CA ASP A 26 4.74 -8.62 -2.10
C ASP A 26 3.39 -9.35 -2.07
N ALA A 27 2.48 -9.00 -2.99
CA ALA A 27 1.18 -9.64 -3.10
C ALA A 27 1.28 -11.10 -3.57
N PHE A 28 2.17 -11.41 -4.51
CA PHE A 28 2.41 -12.77 -5.00
C PHE A 28 3.09 -13.66 -3.95
N GLU A 29 3.89 -13.08 -3.06
CA GLU A 29 4.55 -13.81 -2.00
C GLU A 29 3.61 -14.20 -0.85
N ASN A 30 2.62 -13.36 -0.54
CA ASN A 30 1.80 -13.50 0.66
C ASN A 30 0.68 -14.54 0.49
N ASN A 31 0.78 -15.63 1.24
CA ASN A 31 -0.21 -16.73 1.23
C ASN A 31 -1.01 -16.82 2.54
N ALA A 32 -0.98 -15.79 3.38
CA ALA A 32 -1.80 -15.76 4.59
C ALA A 32 -3.28 -15.77 4.21
N PRO A 33 -4.10 -16.71 4.71
CA PRO A 33 -5.48 -16.88 4.27
C PRO A 33 -6.38 -15.67 4.60
N GLU A 34 -6.03 -14.90 5.62
CA GLU A 34 -6.70 -13.66 6.02
C GLU A 34 -6.29 -12.45 5.17
N VAL A 35 -5.32 -12.59 4.26
CA VAL A 35 -4.80 -11.48 3.46
C VAL A 35 -5.16 -11.64 2.00
N HIS A 36 -5.88 -10.64 1.49
CA HIS A 36 -6.36 -10.59 0.12
C HIS A 36 -5.74 -9.39 -0.59
N SER A 37 -5.07 -9.62 -1.73
CA SER A 37 -4.42 -8.57 -2.52
C SER A 37 -5.17 -8.32 -3.82
N TYR A 38 -5.26 -7.06 -4.22
CA TYR A 38 -5.98 -6.62 -5.42
C TYR A 38 -5.16 -5.58 -6.19
N LEU A 39 -5.10 -5.72 -7.52
CA LEU A 39 -4.53 -4.73 -8.44
C LEU A 39 -5.64 -3.83 -8.98
N HIS A 40 -5.47 -2.52 -8.88
CA HIS A 40 -6.33 -1.55 -9.56
C HIS A 40 -5.78 -1.24 -10.96
N PHE A 41 -6.52 -1.52 -12.03
CA PHE A 41 -5.97 -1.41 -13.39
C PHE A 41 -5.78 0.03 -13.88
N ASP A 42 -6.53 1.03 -13.41
CA ASP A 42 -6.31 2.40 -13.90
C ASP A 42 -5.05 3.04 -13.29
N THR A 43 -4.68 2.64 -12.07
CA THR A 43 -3.62 3.31 -11.28
C THR A 43 -2.38 2.45 -11.08
N GLY A 44 -2.47 1.14 -11.35
CA GLY A 44 -1.43 0.16 -11.06
C GLY A 44 -1.13 0.00 -9.57
N GLU A 45 -2.04 0.45 -8.70
CA GLU A 45 -1.91 0.32 -7.24
C GLU A 45 -2.31 -1.09 -6.80
N VAL A 46 -1.52 -1.66 -5.90
CA VAL A 46 -1.82 -2.94 -5.25
C VAL A 46 -2.31 -2.68 -3.84
N ILE A 47 -3.57 -3.00 -3.58
CA ILE A 47 -4.21 -2.86 -2.27
C ILE A 47 -4.22 -4.20 -1.57
N ARG A 48 -3.87 -4.20 -0.29
CA ARG A 48 -3.93 -5.36 0.60
C ARG A 48 -5.05 -5.16 1.61
N ILE A 49 -5.94 -6.14 1.70
CA ILE A 49 -7.02 -6.16 2.67
C ILE A 49 -6.79 -7.34 3.61
N VAL A 50 -6.88 -7.07 4.91
CA VAL A 50 -6.74 -8.09 5.96
C VAL A 50 -8.09 -8.25 6.65
N ASP A 51 -8.57 -9.49 6.68
CA ASP A 51 -9.84 -9.84 7.30
C ASP A 51 -9.81 -9.46 8.80
N GLY A 52 -10.88 -8.81 9.27
CA GLY A 52 -11.01 -8.39 10.68
C GLY A 52 -10.24 -7.12 11.09
N VAL A 53 -9.39 -6.58 10.20
CA VAL A 53 -8.73 -5.28 10.41
C VAL A 53 -9.35 -4.20 9.51
N ALA A 54 -9.69 -4.56 8.27
CA ALA A 54 -10.31 -3.63 7.34
C ALA A 54 -11.79 -3.37 7.69
N ASP A 55 -12.23 -2.12 7.49
CA ASP A 55 -13.63 -1.73 7.58
C ASP A 55 -14.48 -2.59 6.61
N PRO A 56 -15.56 -3.24 7.07
CA PRO A 56 -16.47 -4.00 6.20
C PRO A 56 -16.95 -3.20 4.97
N ALA A 57 -17.12 -1.89 5.09
CA ALA A 57 -17.49 -1.04 3.95
C ALA A 57 -16.38 -0.95 2.89
N MET A 58 -15.10 -0.98 3.29
CA MET A 58 -13.96 -0.98 2.37
C MET A 58 -13.87 -2.30 1.59
N HIS A 59 -14.04 -3.44 2.28
CA HIS A 59 -14.10 -4.75 1.63
C HIS A 59 -15.20 -4.80 0.56
N ALA A 60 -16.41 -4.36 0.91
CA ALA A 60 -17.55 -4.38 -0.01
C ALA A 60 -17.34 -3.46 -1.21
N ARG A 61 -16.67 -2.30 -1.04
CA ARG A 61 -16.38 -1.39 -2.16
C ARG A 61 -15.41 -2.00 -3.15
N ILE A 62 -14.34 -2.64 -2.68
CA ILE A 62 -13.32 -3.25 -3.56
C ILE A 62 -13.89 -4.47 -4.27
N LEU A 63 -14.65 -5.31 -3.58
CA LEU A 63 -15.27 -6.50 -4.18
C LEU A 63 -16.36 -6.18 -5.22
N ASN A 64 -17.02 -5.03 -5.10
CA ASN A 64 -18.06 -4.60 -6.04
C ASN A 64 -17.54 -3.71 -7.17
N ASP A 65 -16.28 -3.28 -7.12
CA ASP A 65 -15.68 -2.43 -8.14
C ASP A 65 -14.89 -3.29 -9.13
N SER A 66 -15.39 -3.35 -10.37
CA SER A 66 -14.80 -4.14 -11.45
C SER A 66 -13.38 -3.69 -11.83
N ARG A 67 -12.91 -2.54 -11.29
CA ARG A 67 -11.56 -2.03 -11.50
C ARG A 67 -10.48 -2.74 -10.70
N TYR A 68 -10.89 -3.53 -9.71
CA TYR A 68 -9.99 -4.33 -8.89
C TYR A 68 -9.93 -5.76 -9.39
N LEU A 69 -8.73 -6.20 -9.72
CA LEU A 69 -8.43 -7.57 -10.06
C LEU A 69 -7.77 -8.26 -8.87
N ARG A 70 -8.37 -9.34 -8.37
CA ARG A 70 -7.78 -10.14 -7.29
C ARG A 70 -6.49 -10.79 -7.77
N ILE A 71 -5.44 -10.65 -6.97
CA ILE A 71 -4.14 -11.30 -7.19
C ILE A 71 -4.17 -12.66 -6.52
N ASP A 72 -3.87 -13.71 -7.29
CA ASP A 72 -3.69 -15.05 -6.77
C ASP A 72 -2.21 -15.25 -6.41
N PRO A 73 -1.88 -15.38 -5.11
CA PRO A 73 -0.50 -15.53 -4.71
C PRO A 73 0.08 -16.86 -5.19
N VAL A 74 1.42 -16.90 -5.34
CA VAL A 74 2.10 -18.15 -5.68
C VAL A 74 1.89 -19.12 -4.54
N SER A 75 1.21 -20.24 -4.83
CA SER A 75 0.87 -21.23 -3.82
C SER A 75 2.08 -21.65 -2.98
N SER A 76 1.87 -21.85 -1.68
CA SER A 76 2.91 -22.37 -0.77
C SER A 76 3.59 -23.65 -1.29
N ARG A 77 2.88 -24.51 -2.02
CA ARG A 77 3.45 -25.71 -2.63
C ARG A 77 4.46 -25.39 -3.73
N GLU A 78 4.18 -24.40 -4.56
CA GLU A 78 5.12 -24.00 -5.61
C GLU A 78 6.33 -23.26 -5.01
N GLN A 79 6.11 -22.41 -4.00
CA GLN A 79 7.22 -21.80 -3.27
C GLN A 79 8.11 -22.85 -2.56
N TYR A 80 7.52 -23.95 -2.06
CA TYR A 80 8.27 -25.07 -1.50
C TYR A 80 9.16 -25.74 -2.56
N ARG A 81 8.64 -25.97 -3.76
CA ARG A 81 9.43 -26.52 -4.88
C ARG A 81 10.59 -25.62 -5.27
N TRP A 82 10.44 -24.31 -5.12
CA TRP A 82 11.55 -23.38 -5.35
C TRP A 82 12.66 -23.57 -4.31
N MET A 83 12.31 -23.81 -3.05
CA MET A 83 13.29 -24.15 -2.01
C MET A 83 14.02 -25.45 -2.34
N GLU A 84 13.30 -26.51 -2.73
CA GLU A 84 13.91 -27.78 -3.16
C GLU A 84 14.90 -27.59 -4.32
N ARG A 85 14.48 -26.84 -5.35
CA ARG A 85 15.32 -26.55 -6.52
C ARG A 85 16.54 -25.71 -6.14
N PHE A 86 16.38 -24.71 -5.27
CA PHE A 86 17.49 -23.89 -4.81
C PHE A 86 18.52 -24.71 -4.03
N ILE A 87 18.07 -25.58 -3.12
CA ILE A 87 18.94 -26.46 -2.33
C ILE A 87 19.81 -27.34 -3.22
N ALA A 88 19.26 -27.83 -4.35
CA ALA A 88 20.02 -28.60 -5.32
C ALA A 88 21.15 -27.80 -6.02
N THR A 89 21.10 -26.47 -6.01
CA THR A 89 22.12 -25.57 -6.58
C THR A 89 23.15 -25.07 -5.57
N VAL A 90 23.03 -25.45 -4.29
CA VAL A 90 23.98 -25.07 -3.24
C VAL A 90 25.22 -25.96 -3.33
N GLU A 91 26.39 -25.32 -3.41
CA GLU A 91 27.69 -25.99 -3.56
C GLU A 91 28.27 -26.44 -2.20
N ASP A 92 28.02 -25.67 -1.14
CA ASP A 92 28.40 -26.03 0.23
C ASP A 92 27.56 -27.23 0.70
N GLU A 93 28.22 -28.37 0.85
CA GLU A 93 27.60 -29.63 1.25
C GLU A 93 26.96 -29.59 2.64
N ASP A 94 27.57 -28.86 3.58
CA ASP A 94 27.07 -28.73 4.95
C ASP A 94 25.84 -27.83 4.99
N LEU A 95 25.88 -26.71 4.27
CA LEU A 95 24.70 -25.85 4.10
C LEU A 95 23.57 -26.61 3.41
N ARG A 96 23.86 -27.30 2.30
CA ARG A 96 22.87 -28.09 1.56
C ARG A 96 22.20 -29.12 2.45
N ARG A 97 22.96 -29.84 3.28
CA ARG A 97 22.41 -30.81 4.24
C ARG A 97 21.52 -30.14 5.28
N ARG A 98 21.94 -29.01 5.84
CA ARG A 98 21.15 -28.23 6.81
C ARG A 98 19.83 -27.75 6.19
N LEU A 99 19.87 -27.23 4.95
CA LEU A 99 18.67 -26.76 4.27
C LEU A 99 17.70 -27.92 3.98
N ASN A 100 18.19 -29.08 3.53
CA ASN A 100 17.34 -30.27 3.33
C ASN A 100 16.58 -30.66 4.61
N VAL A 101 17.24 -30.62 5.77
CA VAL A 101 16.58 -30.87 7.06
C VAL A 101 15.62 -29.73 7.43
N ALA A 102 15.99 -28.48 7.13
CA ALA A 102 15.20 -27.30 7.47
C ALA A 102 13.85 -27.24 6.72
N ILE A 103 13.76 -27.82 5.52
CA ILE A 103 12.52 -27.80 4.73
C ILE A 103 11.54 -28.93 5.10
N ASP A 104 11.89 -29.85 5.99
CA ASP A 104 11.02 -31.00 6.30
C ASP A 104 10.03 -30.72 7.43
N GLY A 105 8.73 -30.73 7.14
CA GLY A 105 7.66 -30.59 8.14
C GLY A 105 7.22 -29.15 8.45
N LYS A 106 6.53 -28.96 9.58
CA LYS A 106 5.88 -27.69 9.93
C LYS A 106 6.92 -26.58 10.16
N GLY A 107 6.70 -25.42 9.55
CA GLY A 107 7.59 -24.27 9.68
C GLY A 107 8.82 -24.32 8.76
N ALA A 108 8.78 -25.13 7.71
CA ALA A 108 9.83 -25.24 6.68
C ALA A 108 10.36 -23.89 6.19
N PHE A 109 9.47 -22.97 5.79
CA PHE A 109 9.85 -21.65 5.29
C PHE A 109 10.66 -20.82 6.30
N ARG A 110 10.26 -20.84 7.57
CA ARG A 110 10.96 -20.11 8.62
C ARG A 110 12.35 -20.70 8.84
N ARG A 111 12.44 -22.02 9.06
CA ARG A 111 13.72 -22.70 9.32
C ARG A 111 14.69 -22.61 8.15
N PHE A 112 14.18 -22.67 6.92
CA PHE A 112 14.98 -22.45 5.72
C PHE A 112 15.62 -21.06 5.71
N LYS A 113 14.83 -20.01 5.97
CA LYS A 113 15.34 -18.63 6.09
C LYS A 113 16.34 -18.51 7.25
N ASP A 114 16.03 -19.11 8.40
CA ASP A 114 16.90 -19.09 9.58
C ASP A 114 18.27 -19.75 9.28
N ALA A 115 18.29 -20.87 8.54
CA ALA A 115 19.54 -21.53 8.13
C ALA A 115 20.41 -20.68 7.19
N LEU A 116 19.78 -19.86 6.33
CA LEU A 116 20.48 -18.93 5.44
C LEU A 116 21.02 -17.69 6.16
N MET A 117 20.58 -17.37 7.38
CA MET A 117 21.03 -16.17 8.10
C MET A 117 22.54 -16.17 8.37
N SER A 118 23.15 -17.35 8.53
CA SER A 118 24.59 -17.50 8.71
C SER A 118 25.38 -17.58 7.40
N HIS A 119 24.71 -17.54 6.24
CA HIS A 119 25.31 -17.72 4.91
C HIS A 119 24.85 -16.57 4.00
N PRO A 120 25.42 -15.35 4.14
CA PRO A 120 24.92 -14.16 3.46
C PRO A 120 24.95 -14.26 1.94
N VAL A 121 25.98 -14.92 1.37
CA VAL A 121 26.11 -15.13 -0.07
C VAL A 121 24.97 -16.01 -0.60
N ASP A 122 24.73 -17.16 0.01
CA ASP A 122 23.62 -18.04 -0.40
C ASP A 122 22.25 -17.44 -0.10
N ARG A 123 22.13 -16.60 0.93
CA ARG A 123 20.92 -15.81 1.20
C ARG A 123 20.62 -14.85 0.05
N GLU A 124 21.62 -14.13 -0.45
CA GLU A 124 21.48 -13.25 -1.61
C GLU A 124 21.16 -14.05 -2.89
N ARG A 125 21.83 -15.18 -3.11
CA ARG A 125 21.52 -16.10 -4.21
C ARG A 125 20.07 -16.60 -4.15
N TRP A 126 19.58 -16.95 -2.96
CA TRP A 126 18.19 -17.35 -2.76
C TRP A 126 17.22 -16.23 -3.13
N PHE A 127 17.47 -14.98 -2.70
CA PHE A 127 16.61 -13.87 -3.05
C PHE A 127 16.59 -13.62 -4.56
N ALA A 128 17.75 -13.61 -5.21
CA ALA A 128 17.81 -13.46 -6.67
C ALA A 128 17.04 -14.58 -7.40
N PHE A 129 17.25 -15.83 -7.00
CA PHE A 129 16.59 -17.02 -7.54
C PHE A 129 15.05 -16.98 -7.36
N ARG A 130 14.59 -16.46 -6.23
CA ARG A 130 13.17 -16.32 -5.89
C ARG A 130 12.54 -15.18 -6.66
N SER A 131 13.14 -13.99 -6.66
CA SER A 131 12.62 -12.81 -7.35
C SER A 131 12.55 -13.01 -8.87
N GLU A 132 13.48 -13.75 -9.47
CA GLU A 132 13.38 -14.15 -10.89
C GLU A 132 12.13 -14.99 -11.18
N ARG A 133 11.81 -15.95 -10.31
CA ARG A 133 10.61 -16.80 -10.46
C ARG A 133 9.33 -16.03 -10.20
N LEU A 134 9.33 -15.17 -9.20
CA LEU A 134 8.21 -14.28 -8.94
C LEU A 134 7.95 -13.37 -10.13
N ARG A 135 9.00 -12.77 -10.72
CA ARG A 135 8.87 -12.00 -11.97
C ARG A 135 8.19 -12.80 -13.06
N SER A 136 8.67 -14.01 -13.33
CA SER A 136 8.06 -14.87 -14.34
C SER A 136 6.58 -15.19 -14.04
N CYS A 137 6.22 -15.42 -12.78
CA CYS A 137 4.82 -15.60 -12.36
C CYS A 137 3.98 -14.33 -12.56
N MET A 138 4.51 -13.17 -12.17
CA MET A 138 3.85 -11.88 -12.33
C MET A 138 3.63 -11.56 -13.82
N ASP A 139 4.65 -11.71 -14.66
CA ASP A 139 4.56 -11.52 -16.11
C ASP A 139 3.50 -12.42 -16.74
N SER A 140 3.52 -13.71 -16.38
CA SER A 140 2.55 -14.69 -16.88
C SER A 140 1.12 -14.33 -16.45
N TRP A 141 0.95 -13.87 -15.22
CA TRP A 141 -0.34 -13.47 -14.70
C TRP A 141 -0.84 -12.18 -15.36
N LEU A 142 0.01 -11.15 -15.51
CA LEU A 142 -0.34 -9.91 -16.21
C LEU A 142 -0.76 -10.21 -17.65
N THR A 143 0.03 -11.03 -18.36
CA THR A 143 -0.26 -11.46 -19.73
C THR A 143 -1.60 -12.22 -19.82
N ALA A 144 -1.86 -13.15 -18.91
CA ALA A 144 -3.11 -13.90 -18.88
C ALA A 144 -4.35 -13.01 -18.70
N HIS A 145 -4.18 -11.88 -18.01
CA HIS A 145 -5.22 -10.87 -17.79
C HIS A 145 -5.22 -9.74 -18.83
N GLY A 146 -4.36 -9.81 -19.86
CA GLY A 146 -4.27 -8.78 -20.90
C GLY A 146 -3.71 -7.45 -20.40
N ILE A 147 -2.81 -7.47 -19.41
CA ILE A 147 -2.22 -6.27 -18.82
C ILE A 147 -0.78 -6.11 -19.33
N GLN A 148 -0.49 -4.96 -19.92
CA GLN A 148 0.87 -4.51 -20.24
C GLN A 148 1.36 -3.64 -19.08
N SER A 149 2.43 -4.07 -18.40
CA SER A 149 3.08 -3.22 -17.39
C SER A 149 3.86 -2.11 -18.07
N VAL A 150 3.52 -0.85 -17.79
CA VAL A 150 4.28 0.32 -18.21
C VAL A 150 5.07 0.91 -17.04
N GLU A 151 6.17 1.61 -17.34
CA GLU A 151 6.96 2.27 -16.30
C GLU A 151 6.10 3.33 -15.59
N ARG A 152 6.12 3.31 -14.25
CA ARG A 152 5.45 4.35 -13.45
C ARG A 152 6.08 5.70 -13.75
N PRO A 153 5.29 6.75 -14.05
CA PRO A 153 5.83 8.09 -14.14
C PRO A 153 6.46 8.45 -12.80
N LYS A 154 7.78 8.66 -12.80
CA LYS A 154 8.53 9.08 -11.62
C LYS A 154 8.06 10.49 -11.28
N TRP A 155 7.48 10.66 -10.08
CA TRP A 155 7.15 11.98 -9.58
C TRP A 155 8.42 12.81 -9.49
N HIS A 156 8.55 13.80 -10.36
CA HIS A 156 9.67 14.74 -10.30
C HIS A 156 9.46 15.63 -9.08
N VAL A 157 10.36 15.55 -8.10
CA VAL A 157 10.41 16.53 -7.02
C VAL A 157 11.06 17.78 -7.60
N PRO A 158 10.35 18.91 -7.75
CA PRO A 158 10.92 20.12 -8.32
C PRO A 158 12.18 20.51 -7.56
N THR A 159 13.25 20.77 -8.29
CA THR A 159 14.51 21.21 -7.69
C THR A 159 14.33 22.64 -7.17
N VAL A 160 15.06 23.03 -6.13
CA VAL A 160 15.00 24.40 -5.57
C VAL A 160 15.17 25.47 -6.66
N GLN A 161 16.00 25.25 -7.68
CA GLN A 161 16.13 26.18 -8.82
C GLN A 161 14.86 26.26 -9.70
N GLU A 162 14.16 25.16 -9.92
CA GLU A 162 12.92 25.12 -10.73
C GLU A 162 11.78 25.81 -9.98
N VAL A 163 11.68 25.59 -8.67
CA VAL A 163 10.75 26.32 -7.79
C VAL A 163 11.04 27.82 -7.81
N HIS A 164 12.32 28.23 -7.77
CA HIS A 164 12.67 29.65 -7.87
C HIS A 164 12.35 30.27 -9.23
N THR A 165 12.43 29.48 -10.31
CA THR A 165 12.13 29.95 -11.67
C THR A 165 10.63 30.08 -11.88
N GLU A 166 9.82 29.10 -11.43
CA GLU A 166 8.35 29.18 -11.46
C GLU A 166 7.81 30.34 -10.62
N VAL A 167 8.42 30.60 -9.45
CA VAL A 167 8.07 31.76 -8.60
C VAL A 167 8.46 33.09 -9.26
N ALA A 168 9.51 33.12 -10.08
CA ALA A 168 9.92 34.31 -10.81
C ALA A 168 9.05 34.60 -12.06
N GLU A 169 8.52 33.56 -12.70
CA GLU A 169 7.65 33.67 -13.88
C GLU A 169 6.16 33.84 -13.55
N THR A 170 5.75 33.48 -12.32
CA THR A 170 4.40 33.76 -11.83
C THR A 170 4.31 35.22 -11.35
N PRO A 171 3.37 36.05 -11.83
CA PRO A 171 3.19 37.40 -11.30
C PRO A 171 2.84 37.32 -9.81
N GLU A 172 3.74 37.78 -8.94
CA GLU A 172 3.51 37.84 -7.50
C GLU A 172 2.25 38.68 -7.19
N LEU A 173 1.12 38.02 -6.92
CA LEU A 173 0.07 38.61 -6.10
C LEU A 173 0.59 38.66 -4.66
N ARG A 174 1.28 39.75 -4.35
CA ARG A 174 1.95 40.03 -3.08
C ARG A 174 0.96 39.85 -1.91
N PRO A 175 1.14 38.86 -1.02
CA PRO A 175 0.31 38.77 0.17
C PRO A 175 0.64 39.95 1.10
N PRO A 176 -0.37 40.63 1.70
CA PRO A 176 -0.10 41.75 2.60
C PRO A 176 0.69 41.26 3.81
N GLY A 177 1.75 42.01 4.12
CA GLY A 177 2.77 41.66 5.11
C GLY A 177 2.19 41.32 6.48
N ARG A 178 2.85 40.36 7.15
CA ARG A 178 2.61 40.00 8.55
C ARG A 178 2.88 41.20 9.45
N THR A 179 1.83 41.98 9.74
CA THR A 179 1.75 42.70 11.01
C THR A 179 0.99 41.81 11.98
N SER A 180 1.61 41.51 13.12
CA SER A 180 0.93 40.93 14.28
C SER A 180 -0.32 41.74 14.58
N ARG A 181 -1.49 41.20 14.24
CA ARG A 181 -2.79 41.76 14.57
C ARG A 181 -3.65 40.59 14.99
N VAL A 182 -4.18 40.68 16.20
CA VAL A 182 -5.30 39.89 16.70
C VAL A 182 -6.31 39.72 15.55
N THR A 183 -6.37 38.51 14.99
CA THR A 183 -7.22 38.22 13.84
C THR A 183 -8.66 38.24 14.31
N THR A 184 -9.39 39.29 13.94
CA THR A 184 -10.83 39.32 14.15
C THR A 184 -11.48 38.17 13.36
N PRO A 185 -12.51 37.48 13.90
CA PRO A 185 -13.16 36.35 13.24
C PRO A 185 -13.59 36.61 11.79
N ASP A 186 -13.89 37.87 11.46
CA ASP A 186 -14.33 38.29 10.13
C ASP A 186 -13.21 38.31 9.08
N ALA A 187 -11.95 38.52 9.48
CA ALA A 187 -10.82 38.44 8.56
C ALA A 187 -10.58 36.99 8.10
N SER A 188 -10.75 36.02 9.00
CA SER A 188 -10.68 34.59 8.67
C SER A 188 -11.84 34.16 7.77
N ARG A 189 -13.05 34.69 8.00
CA ARG A 189 -14.23 34.40 7.15
C ARG A 189 -14.07 34.89 5.72
N ARG A 190 -13.56 36.12 5.53
CA ARG A 190 -13.28 36.65 4.19
C ARG A 190 -12.29 35.77 3.44
N ARG A 191 -11.23 35.33 4.12
CA ARG A 191 -10.21 34.46 3.52
C ARG A 191 -10.76 33.09 3.10
N VAL A 192 -11.74 32.55 3.83
CA VAL A 192 -12.44 31.31 3.43
C VAL A 192 -13.33 31.56 2.22
N HIS A 193 -14.02 32.70 2.15
CA HIS A 193 -14.83 33.06 0.97
C HIS A 193 -13.98 33.18 -0.29
N ASP A 194 -12.84 33.89 -0.20
CA ASP A 194 -11.91 34.05 -1.33
C ASP A 194 -11.39 32.70 -1.85
N LEU A 195 -11.19 31.72 -0.95
CA LEU A 195 -10.77 30.37 -1.31
C LEU A 195 -11.90 29.58 -2.00
N VAL A 196 -13.15 29.75 -1.58
CA VAL A 196 -14.31 29.11 -2.23
C VAL A 196 -14.49 29.66 -3.65
N ASP A 197 -14.30 30.96 -3.85
CA ASP A 197 -14.41 31.60 -5.17
C ASP A 197 -13.30 31.16 -6.14
N ALA A 198 -12.15 30.70 -5.63
CA ALA A 198 -11.00 30.24 -6.41
C ALA A 198 -11.05 28.74 -6.76
N VAL A 199 -12.01 27.98 -6.25
CA VAL A 199 -12.13 26.53 -6.48
C VAL A 199 -12.72 26.26 -7.88
N ALA A 200 -12.12 25.32 -8.62
CA ALA A 200 -12.61 24.93 -9.93
C ALA A 200 -14.00 24.23 -9.84
N PRO A 201 -14.89 24.34 -10.85
CA PRO A 201 -16.24 23.80 -10.77
C PRO A 201 -16.34 22.31 -10.44
N LYS A 202 -15.39 21.51 -10.93
CA LYS A 202 -15.29 20.06 -10.68
C LYS A 202 -14.96 19.71 -9.22
N ASP A 203 -14.38 20.64 -8.47
CA ASP A 203 -13.90 20.45 -7.10
C ASP A 203 -14.84 21.08 -6.06
N LEU A 204 -15.91 21.79 -6.50
CA LEU A 204 -16.87 22.46 -5.62
C LEU A 204 -17.65 21.49 -4.73
N GLU A 205 -18.02 20.31 -5.23
CA GLU A 205 -18.72 19.30 -4.43
C GLU A 205 -17.85 18.76 -3.29
N MET A 206 -16.53 18.63 -3.53
CA MET A 206 -15.59 18.22 -2.49
C MET A 206 -15.37 19.32 -1.46
N ALA A 207 -15.22 20.57 -1.90
CA ALA A 207 -15.12 21.73 -1.02
C ALA A 207 -16.37 21.87 -0.13
N ARG A 208 -17.56 21.66 -0.70
CA ARG A 208 -18.83 21.64 0.03
C ARG A 208 -18.84 20.58 1.12
N ALA A 209 -18.54 19.32 0.79
CA ALA A 209 -18.53 18.22 1.76
C ALA A 209 -17.56 18.48 2.92
N PHE A 210 -16.39 19.07 2.64
CA PHE A 210 -15.40 19.41 3.66
C PHE A 210 -15.86 20.55 4.58
N LEU A 211 -16.48 21.60 4.03
CA LEU A 211 -17.02 22.72 4.82
C LEU A 211 -18.21 22.28 5.69
N GLU A 212 -19.07 21.40 5.18
CA GLU A 212 -20.16 20.78 5.95
C GLU A 212 -19.60 19.97 7.13
N LEU A 213 -18.57 19.14 6.91
CA LEU A 213 -17.90 18.39 7.96
C LEU A 213 -17.34 19.30 9.07
N LEU A 214 -16.67 20.39 8.68
CA LEU A 214 -16.12 21.36 9.64
C LEU A 214 -17.21 22.09 10.43
N ALA A 215 -18.34 22.39 9.79
CA ALA A 215 -19.48 23.00 10.45
C ALA A 215 -20.11 22.07 11.50
N THR A 216 -20.22 20.76 11.20
CA THR A 216 -20.76 19.76 12.12
C THR A 216 -19.85 19.53 13.33
N ARG A 217 -18.52 19.48 13.13
CA ARG A 217 -17.54 19.23 14.20
C ARG A 217 -17.46 20.35 15.23
N ARG A 218 -17.79 21.59 14.86
CA ARG A 218 -17.75 22.73 15.79
C ARG A 218 -18.92 22.74 16.78
N SER A 219 -19.92 21.88 16.56
CA SER A 219 -21.14 21.78 17.37
C SER A 219 -21.08 20.70 18.45
N GLU A 220 -20.01 19.89 18.51
CA GLU A 220 -19.80 18.96 19.63
C GLU A 220 -18.92 19.61 20.71
N PRO A 221 -19.46 19.92 21.91
CA PRO A 221 -18.64 20.38 23.02
C PRO A 221 -17.73 19.23 23.46
N ALA A 222 -16.43 19.48 23.48
CA ALA A 222 -15.44 18.56 24.04
C ALA A 222 -15.83 18.16 25.47
N ALA A 223 -16.18 16.89 25.67
CA ALA A 223 -16.38 16.33 27.00
C ALA A 223 -15.07 16.47 27.80
N ARG A 224 -15.13 17.18 28.93
CA ARG A 224 -13.98 17.30 29.84
C ARG A 224 -13.65 15.93 30.44
N PRO A 225 -12.37 15.54 30.52
CA PRO A 225 -11.97 14.40 31.33
C PRO A 225 -12.27 14.71 32.80
N SER A 226 -13.02 13.81 33.45
CA SER A 226 -13.34 13.82 34.87
C SER A 226 -12.08 13.63 35.73
N ASP A 227 -11.93 14.47 36.76
CA ASP A 227 -10.85 14.41 37.75
C ASP A 227 -10.73 13.02 38.42
N PRO A 228 -9.51 12.59 38.77
CA PRO A 228 -9.30 11.36 39.54
C PRO A 228 -9.80 11.53 40.99
N PRO A 229 -10.32 10.46 41.63
CA PRO A 229 -10.84 10.52 42.98
C PRO A 229 -9.73 10.79 44.00
N GLU A 230 -10.01 11.77 44.87
CA GLU A 230 -9.23 12.23 46.01
C GLU A 230 -9.00 11.10 47.02
N ALA A 231 -7.74 10.89 47.41
CA ALA A 231 -7.32 9.90 48.38
C ALA A 231 -7.85 10.25 49.78
N VAL A 232 -8.65 9.34 50.36
CA VAL A 232 -9.08 9.42 51.76
C VAL A 232 -7.92 8.94 52.66
N PRO A 233 -7.57 9.69 53.72
CA PRO A 233 -6.49 9.28 54.63
C PRO A 233 -6.94 8.12 55.54
N GLU A 234 -6.13 7.06 55.53
CA GLU A 234 -6.22 5.91 56.42
C GLU A 234 -5.75 6.33 57.83
N ALA A 235 -6.70 6.41 58.77
CA ALA A 235 -6.42 6.56 60.19
C ALA A 235 -6.14 5.18 60.79
N ALA A 236 -5.00 5.10 61.47
CA ALA A 236 -4.51 3.95 62.21
C ALA A 236 -5.35 3.62 63.47
N ASP A 237 -5.08 2.41 63.95
CA ASP A 237 -5.38 1.84 65.28
C ASP A 237 -6.84 1.37 65.48
N THR A 238 -7.14 0.14 65.92
CA THR A 238 -6.52 -0.61 67.03
C THR A 238 -7.02 -2.08 67.03
N GLU A 239 -6.08 -3.01 67.29
CA GLU A 239 -6.19 -4.30 68.01
C GLU A 239 -7.49 -5.15 67.96
N SER A 240 -7.38 -6.40 67.52
CA SER A 240 -7.21 -7.54 68.46
C SER A 240 -7.40 -8.92 67.79
N ASN A 241 -6.43 -9.78 68.12
CA ASN A 241 -6.40 -11.25 68.09
C ASN A 241 -6.02 -11.97 66.80
#